data_AF-A0A3P6FA92-F1
#
_entry.id   AF-A0A3P6FA92-F1
#
_cell.length_a   1.000
_cell.length_b   1.000
_cell.length_c   1.000
_cell.angle_alpha   90.00
_cell.angle_beta   90.00
_cell.angle_gamma   90.00
#
_symmetry.space_group_name_H-M   'P 1'
#
loop_
_entity.id
_entity.type
_entity.pdbx_description
1 polymer ?
#
loop_
_entity_poly.entity_id
_entity_poly.type
_entity_poly.pdbx_seq_one_letter_code
_entity_poly.pdbx_strand_id
1 'polypeptide(L)'
;IRYKKLSYRVVFPLELKLRDTVEPYTYVEYSHFAVVVHVGSGPNHCHYVSLQKSHNHWLIFDDENVGMIEESSVQTFFGSSQEYSSNTDYGYILFYESIGGPTK
;
A
#
# COMPACT_ATOMS: atom_id res chain seq x y z
N ILE A 1 5.46 27.70 3.13
CA ILE A 1 4.69 26.57 3.73
C ILE A 1 5.68 25.42 3.88
N ARG A 2 5.91 24.92 5.10
CA ARG A 2 6.86 23.82 5.36
C ARG A 2 6.07 22.50 5.43
N TYR A 3 6.07 21.74 4.33
CA TYR A 3 5.46 20.41 4.29
C TYR A 3 6.33 19.39 5.04
N LYS A 4 5.69 18.46 5.76
CA LYS A 4 6.36 17.38 6.51
C LYS A 4 5.70 16.05 6.14
N LYS A 5 6.51 15.02 5.89
CA LYS A 5 6.02 13.64 5.75
C LYS A 5 5.46 13.14 7.09
N LEU A 6 4.26 12.57 7.07
CA LEU A 6 3.64 11.95 8.25
C LEU A 6 3.97 10.46 8.26
N SER A 7 4.80 10.04 9.20
CA SER A 7 5.30 8.66 9.33
C SER A 7 4.35 7.75 10.12
N TYR A 8 3.07 8.10 10.20
CA TYR A 8 2.10 7.39 11.04
C TYR A 8 1.92 5.95 10.58
N ARG A 9 1.68 5.06 11.54
CA ARG A 9 1.30 3.69 11.26
C ARG A 9 -0.14 3.61 10.73
N VAL A 10 -0.29 3.39 9.44
CA VAL A 10 -1.55 3.14 8.73
C VAL A 10 -1.52 1.71 8.20
N VAL A 11 -2.35 0.85 8.78
CA VAL A 11 -2.52 -0.53 8.30
C VAL A 11 -3.44 -0.51 7.09
N PHE A 12 -3.01 -1.20 6.03
CA PHE A 12 -3.85 -1.48 4.86
C PHE A 12 -4.08 -3.00 4.77
N PRO A 13 -5.33 -3.47 4.98
CA PRO A 13 -5.64 -4.90 5.02
C PRO A 13 -5.59 -5.52 3.62
N LEU A 14 -5.35 -6.84 3.54
CA LEU A 14 -5.39 -7.56 2.26
C LEU A 14 -6.79 -7.62 1.65
N GLU A 15 -7.82 -7.57 2.51
CA GLU A 15 -9.21 -7.55 2.13
C GLU A 15 -9.88 -6.34 2.76
N LEU A 16 -10.60 -5.57 1.96
CA LEU A 16 -11.29 -4.36 2.39
C LEU A 16 -12.77 -4.46 2.02
N LYS A 17 -13.64 -4.36 3.03
CA LYS A 17 -15.10 -4.36 2.86
C LYS A 17 -15.64 -2.96 3.05
N LEU A 18 -16.23 -2.40 2.00
CA LEU A 18 -16.81 -1.06 2.01
C LEU A 18 -18.32 -1.14 1.77
N ARG A 19 -19.06 -0.17 2.30
CA ARG A 19 -20.48 -0.02 1.97
C ARG A 19 -20.62 0.53 0.57
N ASP A 20 -21.60 0.01 -0.16
CA ASP A 20 -21.97 0.60 -1.45
C ASP A 20 -22.55 2.01 -1.23
N THR A 21 -22.24 2.93 -2.15
CA THR A 21 -22.67 4.34 -2.07
C THR A 21 -24.02 4.58 -2.71
N VAL A 22 -24.48 3.65 -3.54
CA VAL A 22 -25.76 3.65 -4.27
C VAL A 22 -26.78 2.76 -3.55
N GLU A 23 -26.36 1.59 -3.08
CA GLU A 23 -27.22 0.61 -2.39
C GLU A 23 -26.87 0.49 -0.90
N PRO A 24 -27.54 1.23 0.00
CA PRO A 24 -27.12 1.37 1.41
C PRO A 24 -27.13 0.08 2.25
N TYR A 25 -27.64 -1.02 1.70
CA TYR A 25 -27.72 -2.34 2.35
C TYR A 25 -26.74 -3.37 1.76
N THR A 26 -25.91 -2.98 0.79
CA THR A 26 -24.92 -3.87 0.18
C THR A 26 -23.50 -3.47 0.54
N TYR A 27 -22.60 -4.44 0.42
CA TYR A 27 -21.17 -4.28 0.66
C TYR A 27 -20.41 -4.75 -0.56
N VAL A 28 -19.35 -4.01 -0.90
CA VAL A 28 -18.40 -4.40 -1.94
C VAL A 28 -17.10 -4.78 -1.26
N GLU A 29 -16.58 -5.94 -1.65
CA GLU A 29 -15.31 -6.48 -1.16
C GLU A 29 -14.22 -6.21 -2.19
N TYR A 30 -13.05 -5.82 -1.69
CA TYR A 30 -11.90 -5.49 -2.48
C TYR A 30 -10.66 -6.26 -2.00
N SER A 31 -9.83 -6.70 -2.94
CA SER A 31 -8.53 -7.30 -2.66
C SER A 31 -7.41 -6.28 -2.88
N HIS A 32 -6.50 -6.17 -1.92
CA HIS A 32 -5.30 -5.37 -2.05
C HIS A 32 -4.27 -6.09 -2.93
N PHE A 33 -3.95 -5.50 -4.07
CA PHE A 33 -3.03 -6.12 -5.02
C PHE A 33 -1.80 -5.26 -5.32
N ALA A 34 -1.78 -3.96 -4.97
CA ALA A 34 -0.57 -3.16 -5.11
C ALA A 34 -0.51 -1.98 -4.16
N VAL A 35 0.72 -1.58 -3.81
CA VAL A 35 1.01 -0.35 -3.07
C VAL A 35 2.24 0.33 -3.64
N VAL A 36 2.16 1.64 -3.85
CA VAL A 36 3.31 2.50 -4.09
C VAL A 36 3.84 2.97 -2.75
N VAL A 37 5.13 2.75 -2.51
CA VAL A 37 5.83 3.12 -1.29
C VAL A 37 6.70 4.34 -1.58
N HIS A 38 6.58 5.35 -0.72
CA HIS A 38 7.49 6.49 -0.71
C HIS A 38 8.65 6.20 0.24
N VAL A 39 9.85 6.11 -0.31
CA VAL A 39 11.12 5.93 0.40
C VAL A 39 11.72 7.30 0.73
N GLY A 40 12.26 7.46 1.94
CA GLY A 40 12.89 8.71 2.38
C GLY A 40 12.02 9.61 3.26
N SER A 41 12.67 10.47 4.04
CA SER A 41 12.06 11.28 5.11
C SER A 41 11.52 12.64 4.65
N GLY A 42 12.02 13.16 3.53
CA GLY A 42 11.61 14.44 2.94
C GLY A 42 10.60 14.27 1.81
N PRO A 43 9.74 15.28 1.55
CA PRO A 43 8.76 15.23 0.46
C PRO A 43 9.36 15.44 -0.94
N ASN A 44 10.55 16.06 -1.05
CA ASN A 44 11.15 16.46 -2.33
C ASN A 44 12.43 15.70 -2.71
N HIS A 45 12.98 14.93 -1.77
CA HIS A 45 14.14 14.05 -1.98
C HIS A 45 13.73 12.67 -1.53
N CYS A 46 13.12 11.95 -2.46
CA CYS A 46 12.50 10.66 -2.21
C CYS A 46 12.63 9.75 -3.42
N HIS A 47 12.43 8.46 -3.15
CA HIS A 47 12.39 7.40 -4.16
C HIS A 47 11.05 6.67 -4.07
N TYR A 48 10.58 6.12 -5.18
CA TYR A 48 9.32 5.39 -5.22
C TYR A 48 9.56 3.96 -5.69
N VAL A 49 9.10 3.01 -4.89
CA VAL A 49 9.05 1.59 -5.25
C VAL A 49 7.60 1.14 -5.27
N SER A 50 7.29 0.09 -6.02
CA SER A 50 5.94 -0.50 -6.02
C SER A 50 5.98 -1.96 -5.59
N LEU A 51 5.03 -2.34 -4.74
CA LEU A 51 4.78 -3.74 -4.40
C LEU A 51 3.52 -4.17 -5.14
N GLN A 52 3.57 -5.32 -5.81
CA GLN A 52 2.45 -5.84 -6.59
C GLN A 52 2.29 -7.33 -6.33
N LYS A 53 1.04 -7.77 -6.15
CA LYS A 53 0.66 -9.17 -6.02
C LYS A 53 0.39 -9.74 -7.41
N SER A 54 1.08 -10.80 -7.77
CA SER A 54 0.90 -11.55 -9.01
C SER A 54 0.87 -13.03 -8.72
N HIS A 55 -0.20 -13.73 -9.13
CA HIS A 55 -0.36 -15.17 -8.92
C HIS A 55 -0.09 -15.62 -7.47
N ASN A 56 -0.60 -14.85 -6.50
CA ASN A 56 -0.40 -15.09 -5.06
C ASN A 56 1.05 -14.90 -4.53
N HIS A 57 1.93 -14.33 -5.33
CA HIS A 57 3.28 -13.90 -4.92
C HIS A 57 3.37 -12.38 -4.90
N TRP A 58 4.05 -11.84 -3.89
CA TRP A 58 4.36 -10.41 -3.86
C TRP A 58 5.71 -10.16 -4.53
N LEU A 59 5.71 -9.15 -5.39
CA LEU A 59 6.88 -8.65 -6.08
C LEU A 59 7.14 -7.22 -5.64
N ILE A 60 8.41 -6.86 -5.46
CA ILE A 60 8.87 -5.49 -5.32
C ILE A 60 9.52 -5.06 -6.64
N PHE A 61 9.11 -3.89 -7.13
CA PHE A 61 9.66 -3.23 -8.30
C PHE A 61 10.35 -1.95 -7.84
N ASP A 62 11.65 -1.90 -8.07
CA ASP A 62 12.55 -0.80 -7.74
C ASP A 62 13.35 -0.45 -9.01
N ASP A 63 12.81 0.49 -9.79
CA ASP A 63 13.30 0.85 -11.13
C ASP A 63 13.52 -0.37 -12.04
N GLU A 64 14.77 -0.67 -12.41
CA GLU A 64 15.12 -1.83 -13.23
C GLU A 64 15.14 -3.17 -12.47
N ASN A 65 15.05 -3.13 -11.14
CA ASN A 65 15.17 -4.30 -10.28
C ASN A 65 13.79 -4.83 -9.90
N VAL A 66 13.62 -6.16 -10.04
CA VAL A 66 12.42 -6.87 -9.60
C VAL A 66 12.82 -7.97 -8.65
N GLY A 67 12.19 -8.01 -7.48
CA GLY A 67 12.42 -9.01 -6.45
C GLY A 67 11.12 -9.68 -6.01
N MET A 68 11.20 -10.92 -5.56
CA MET A 68 10.10 -11.56 -4.84
C MET A 68 10.23 -11.27 -3.35
N ILE A 69 9.13 -10.98 -2.69
CA ILE A 69 9.07 -10.76 -1.24
C ILE A 69 7.97 -11.62 -0.63
N GLU A 70 8.06 -11.85 0.68
CA GLU A 70 6.96 -12.46 1.43
C GLU A 70 5.82 -11.46 1.65
N GLU A 71 4.58 -11.94 1.71
CA GLU A 71 3.42 -11.11 2.05
C GLU A 71 3.56 -10.44 3.43
N SER A 72 4.27 -11.09 4.36
CA SER A 72 4.65 -10.54 5.67
C SER A 72 5.47 -9.24 5.54
N SER A 73 6.31 -9.13 4.50
CA SER A 73 7.19 -7.98 4.27
C SER A 73 6.41 -6.74 3.85
N VAL A 74 5.23 -6.90 3.25
CA VAL A 74 4.32 -5.78 2.93
C VAL A 74 3.94 -4.98 4.18
N GLN A 75 3.84 -5.64 5.33
CA GLN A 75 3.47 -5.02 6.60
C GLN A 75 4.54 -4.06 7.14
N THR A 76 5.79 -4.17 6.66
CA THR A 76 6.89 -3.27 7.07
C THR A 76 6.69 -1.86 6.54
N PHE A 77 5.86 -1.68 5.51
CA PHE A 77 5.52 -0.40 4.89
C PHE A 77 4.32 0.30 5.54
N PHE A 78 3.78 -0.23 6.65
CA PHE A 78 2.63 0.38 7.33
C PHE A 78 2.94 1.72 8.00
N GLY A 79 4.20 2.11 8.18
CA GLY A 79 4.50 3.27 9.04
C GLY A 79 5.02 2.88 10.42
N SER A 80 5.19 3.88 11.26
CA SER A 80 5.67 3.71 12.63
C SER A 80 4.68 4.25 13.65
N SER A 81 4.53 3.53 14.76
CA SER A 81 3.84 4.04 15.95
C SER A 81 4.74 4.93 16.81
N GLN A 82 6.05 4.99 16.51
CA GLN A 82 7.04 5.80 17.19
C GLN A 82 7.41 7.03 16.33
N GLU A 83 7.55 8.19 16.96
CA GLU A 83 7.91 9.45 16.27
C GLU A 83 9.29 9.41 15.58
N TYR A 84 10.21 8.57 16.07
CA TYR A 84 11.58 8.44 15.59
C TYR A 84 11.87 7.01 15.13
N SER A 85 11.29 6.63 14.01
CA SER A 85 11.59 5.37 13.32
C SER A 85 12.79 5.55 12.40
N SER A 86 13.71 4.57 12.38
CA SER A 86 14.80 4.51 11.40
C SER A 86 14.31 4.16 10.00
N ASN A 87 13.18 3.46 9.88
CA ASN A 87 12.52 3.21 8.61
C ASN A 87 11.82 4.49 8.13
N THR A 88 11.91 4.78 6.84
CA THR A 88 11.22 5.90 6.20
C THR A 88 10.29 5.45 5.10
N ASP A 89 10.11 4.16 4.90
CA ASP A 89 9.60 3.61 3.66
C ASP A 89 8.17 3.15 3.93
N TYR A 90 7.22 3.97 3.50
CA TYR A 90 5.82 3.83 3.90
C TYR A 90 4.89 3.86 2.70
N GLY A 91 3.81 3.09 2.80
CA GLY A 91 2.74 3.07 1.79
C GLY A 91 2.16 4.47 1.58
N TYR A 92 2.03 4.84 0.31
CA TYR A 92 1.58 6.16 -0.09
C TYR A 92 0.30 6.10 -0.93
N ILE A 93 0.27 5.23 -1.95
CA ILE A 93 -0.91 5.00 -2.80
C ILE A 93 -1.24 3.52 -2.76
N LEU A 94 -2.49 3.20 -2.42
CA LEU A 94 -2.98 1.84 -2.26
C LEU A 94 -3.92 1.50 -3.42
N PHE A 95 -3.75 0.32 -4.00
CA PHE A 95 -4.58 -0.17 -5.09
C PHE A 95 -5.33 -1.42 -4.64
N TYR A 96 -6.65 -1.32 -4.80
CA TYR A 96 -7.61 -2.35 -4.45
C TYR A 96 -8.47 -2.65 -5.67
N GLU A 97 -8.69 -3.92 -5.95
CA GLU A 97 -9.59 -4.38 -7.02
C GLU A 97 -10.84 -5.01 -6.42
N SER A 98 -12.00 -4.79 -7.03
CA SER A 98 -13.25 -5.39 -6.56
C SER A 98 -13.27 -6.89 -6.86
N ILE A 99 -13.63 -7.69 -5.86
CA ILE A 99 -13.72 -9.17 -5.97
C ILE A 99 -15.03 -9.59 -6.66
N GLY A 100 -16.01 -8.68 -6.78
CA GLY A 100 -17.36 -8.97 -7.29
C GLY A 100 -17.76 -8.21 -8.56
N GLY A 101 -16.86 -7.45 -9.19
CA GLY A 101 -17.13 -6.78 -10.46
C GLY A 101 -17.13 -7.76 -11.64
N PRO A 102 -17.92 -7.52 -12.70
CA PRO A 102 -17.89 -8.40 -13.87
C PRO A 102 -16.47 -8.42 -14.43
N THR A 103 -15.91 -9.63 -14.56
CA THR A 103 -14.71 -9.90 -15.33
C THR A 103 -14.91 -9.31 -16.73
N LYS A 104 -14.00 -8.42 -17.14
CA LYS A 104 -13.91 -8.02 -18.55
C LYS A 104 -13.40 -9.19 -19.40
#